data_AF-A0AAE2ZGU3-F1
#
_entry.id   AF-A0AAE2ZGU3-F1
#
_cell.length_a   1.000
_cell.length_b   1.000
_cell.length_c   1.000
_cell.angle_alpha   90.00
_cell.angle_beta   90.00
_cell.angle_gamma   90.00
#
_symmetry.space_group_name_H-M   'P 1'
#
loop_
_entity.id
_entity.type
_entity.pdbx_description
1 polymer ?
#
loop_
_entity_poly.entity_id
_entity_poly.type
_entity_poly.pdbx_seq_one_letter_code
_entity_poly.pdbx_strand_id
1 'polypeptide(L)'
;MSNKPIQNGSAPTTWLSGDCAYVMTIRQSPEEVAELFELELVRDREDGLGQHSMTHYVISDLGLVCLVRYDNSPAPGTNIWVDASLDLHHTHAILTDAMRLRADDILHVSDLLKEN
;
A
#
# COMPACT_ATOMS: atom_id res chain seq x y z
N MET A 1 -13.55 18.85 -0.67
CA MET A 1 -13.03 18.70 0.70
C MET A 1 -11.61 18.17 0.55
N SER A 2 -10.63 18.72 1.26
CA SER A 2 -9.23 18.33 1.08
C SER A 2 -8.92 17.21 2.05
N ASN A 3 -8.73 15.98 1.54
CA ASN A 3 -8.19 14.85 2.29
C ASN A 3 -6.73 15.20 2.65
N LYS A 4 -6.54 15.77 3.83
CA LYS A 4 -5.21 16.07 4.35
C LYS A 4 -4.64 14.79 4.98
N PRO A 5 -3.40 14.40 4.64
CA PRO A 5 -2.74 13.29 5.29
C PRO A 5 -2.58 13.58 6.79
N ILE A 6 -2.90 12.59 7.63
CA ILE A 6 -2.60 12.63 9.07
C ILE A 6 -1.17 12.10 9.26
N GLN A 7 -0.39 12.87 9.99
CA GLN A 7 1.07 12.77 10.20
C GLN A 7 1.61 11.39 10.60
N ASN A 8 2.90 11.20 10.27
CA ASN A 8 3.89 10.28 10.86
C ASN A 8 3.60 9.92 12.32
N GLY A 9 2.88 8.82 12.54
CA GLY A 9 3.04 8.00 13.74
C GLY A 9 4.15 6.98 13.47
N SER A 10 4.88 6.57 14.51
CA SER A 10 5.84 5.46 14.43
C SER A 10 5.19 4.32 13.65
N ALA A 11 5.86 3.83 12.58
CA ALA A 11 5.29 2.77 11.77
C ALA A 11 4.83 1.63 12.70
N PRO A 12 3.55 1.24 12.72
CA PRO A 12 3.13 0.12 13.53
C PRO A 12 4.00 -1.07 13.14
N THR A 13 4.73 -1.60 14.13
CA THR A 13 5.60 -2.77 13.95
C THR A 13 4.81 -4.04 13.66
N THR A 14 3.49 -3.94 13.74
CA THR A 14 2.51 -4.98 13.54
C THR A 14 1.95 -4.86 12.13
N TRP A 15 2.06 -5.97 11.39
CA TRP A 15 1.30 -6.24 10.18
C TRP A 15 -0.20 -5.98 10.42
N LEU A 16 -0.98 -5.72 9.36
CA LEU A 16 -2.44 -5.63 9.46
C LEU A 16 -2.97 -6.85 10.22
N SER A 17 -3.93 -6.65 11.12
CA SER A 17 -4.42 -7.70 11.99
C SER A 17 -5.09 -8.83 11.20
N GLY A 18 -4.52 -10.03 11.24
CA GLY A 18 -5.16 -11.30 10.90
C GLY A 18 -5.37 -11.57 9.41
N ASP A 19 -6.03 -10.65 8.68
CA ASP A 19 -6.36 -10.79 7.27
C ASP A 19 -6.05 -9.48 6.51
N CYS A 20 -5.25 -9.58 5.45
CA CYS A 20 -4.94 -8.48 4.55
C CYS A 20 -5.53 -8.77 3.18
N ALA A 21 -6.07 -7.75 2.52
CA ALA A 21 -6.46 -7.84 1.13
C ALA A 21 -5.47 -7.07 0.24
N TYR A 22 -5.03 -7.74 -0.83
CA TYR A 22 -4.29 -7.12 -1.91
C TYR A 22 -5.23 -6.25 -2.74
N VAL A 23 -4.85 -4.99 -2.97
CA VAL A 23 -5.64 -4.05 -3.77
C VAL A 23 -5.04 -3.87 -5.16
N MET A 24 -3.77 -3.48 -5.23
CA MET A 24 -3.10 -3.13 -6.49
C MET A 24 -1.58 -3.14 -6.35
N THR A 25 -0.89 -3.17 -7.49
CA THR A 25 0.55 -2.97 -7.60
C THR A 25 0.80 -1.69 -8.38
N ILE A 26 1.55 -0.77 -7.78
CA ILE A 26 1.96 0.49 -8.41
C ILE A 26 3.41 0.41 -8.88
N ARG A 27 3.78 1.24 -9.87
CA ARG A 27 5.11 1.25 -10.46
C ARG A 27 6.18 1.73 -9.49
N GLN A 28 5.83 2.71 -8.64
CA GLN A 28 6.73 3.34 -7.71
C GLN A 28 7.28 2.32 -6.70
N SER A 29 8.52 2.47 -6.27
CA SER A 29 9.09 1.67 -5.19
C SER A 29 8.61 2.16 -3.82
N PRO A 30 8.74 1.35 -2.74
CA PRO A 30 8.40 1.82 -1.40
C PRO A 30 9.23 3.04 -0.98
N GLU A 31 10.49 3.15 -1.43
CA GLU A 31 11.35 4.31 -1.23
C GLU A 31 10.79 5.57 -1.88
N GLU A 32 10.38 5.47 -3.15
CA GLU A 32 9.83 6.62 -3.89
C GLU A 32 8.53 7.09 -3.24
N VAL A 33 7.67 6.18 -2.81
CA VAL A 33 6.46 6.53 -2.06
C VAL A 33 6.82 7.15 -0.70
N ALA A 34 7.74 6.54 0.04
CA ALA A 34 8.15 7.06 1.33
C ALA A 34 8.71 8.48 1.22
N GLU A 35 9.51 8.77 0.19
CA GLU A 35 10.02 10.12 -0.09
C GLU A 35 8.89 11.09 -0.47
N LEU A 36 8.01 10.70 -1.41
CA LEU A 36 6.92 11.56 -1.90
C LEU A 36 5.92 11.97 -0.82
N PHE A 37 5.69 11.08 0.15
CA PHE A 37 4.70 11.27 1.21
C PHE A 37 5.32 11.49 2.58
N GLU A 38 6.64 11.69 2.66
CA GLU A 38 7.41 11.89 3.90
C GLU A 38 7.18 10.78 4.95
N LEU A 39 7.09 9.54 4.49
CA LEU A 39 6.81 8.36 5.32
C LEU A 39 8.11 7.70 5.79
N GLU A 40 8.02 7.01 6.91
CA GLU A 40 9.08 6.12 7.38
C GLU A 40 9.17 4.88 6.48
N LEU A 41 10.37 4.61 5.96
CA LEU A 41 10.68 3.37 5.25
C LEU A 41 11.31 2.37 6.22
N VAL A 42 10.75 1.18 6.29
CA VAL A 42 11.28 0.05 7.05
C VAL A 42 11.86 -0.96 6.07
N ARG A 43 13.15 -1.27 6.20
CA ARG A 43 13.88 -2.23 5.35
C ARG A 43 14.15 -3.53 6.09
N ASP A 44 14.58 -4.54 5.34
CA ASP A 44 15.12 -5.81 5.84
C ASP A 44 14.16 -6.54 6.79
N ARG A 45 12.85 -6.43 6.52
CA ARG A 45 11.82 -7.16 7.25
C ARG A 45 11.72 -8.55 6.67
N GLU A 46 11.51 -9.55 7.51
CA GLU A 46 11.32 -10.94 7.09
C GLU A 46 9.98 -11.44 7.63
N ASP A 47 9.20 -12.04 6.74
CA ASP A 47 8.00 -12.79 7.09
C ASP A 47 8.04 -14.18 6.43
N GLY A 48 6.95 -14.94 6.53
CA GLY A 48 6.86 -16.27 5.92
C GLY A 48 6.92 -16.30 4.38
N LEU A 49 6.94 -15.13 3.71
CA LEU A 49 7.05 -14.96 2.26
C LEU A 49 8.44 -14.47 1.82
N GLY A 50 9.22 -13.88 2.73
CA GLY A 50 10.63 -13.57 2.56
C GLY A 50 11.02 -12.17 3.02
N GLN A 51 12.21 -11.76 2.59
CA GLN A 51 12.72 -10.41 2.86
C GLN A 51 11.96 -9.37 2.05
N HIS A 52 11.65 -8.25 2.69
CA HIS A 52 10.91 -7.16 2.09
C HIS A 52 11.26 -5.78 2.68
N SER A 53 11.00 -4.77 1.87
CA SER A 53 10.92 -3.38 2.30
C SER A 53 9.47 -2.94 2.33
N MET A 54 9.12 -2.12 3.33
CA MET A 54 7.76 -1.62 3.47
C MET A 54 7.72 -0.19 3.99
N THR A 55 6.67 0.53 3.61
CA THR A 55 6.24 1.75 4.27
C THR A 55 4.74 1.67 4.54
N HIS A 56 4.24 2.58 5.35
CA HIS A 56 2.83 2.63 5.71
C HIS A 56 2.28 4.03 5.50
N TYR A 57 1.03 4.07 5.05
CA TYR A 57 0.29 5.31 4.85
C TYR A 57 -1.05 5.22 5.57
N VAL A 58 -1.40 6.22 6.36
CA VAL A 58 -2.69 6.23 7.06
C VAL A 58 -3.64 7.18 6.34
N ILE A 59 -4.73 6.61 5.81
CA ILE A 59 -5.79 7.36 5.13
C ILE A 59 -7.02 7.36 6.04
N SER A 60 -7.61 8.53 6.29
CA SER A 60 -8.73 8.67 7.25
C SER A 60 -9.90 7.71 7.00
N ASP A 61 -10.20 7.43 5.73
CA ASP A 61 -11.32 6.58 5.32
C ASP A 61 -10.97 5.08 5.26
N LEU A 62 -9.68 4.73 5.25
CA LEU A 62 -9.22 3.33 5.07
C LEU A 62 -8.41 2.80 6.26
N GLY A 63 -7.96 3.68 7.16
CA GLY A 63 -7.01 3.31 8.20
C GLY A 63 -5.61 3.05 7.65
N LEU A 64 -4.98 1.97 8.10
CA LEU A 64 -3.60 1.62 7.75
C LEU A 64 -3.53 1.01 6.35
N VAL A 65 -2.67 1.57 5.51
CA VAL A 65 -2.33 1.06 4.18
C VAL A 65 -0.86 0.62 4.21
N CYS A 66 -0.59 -0.63 3.87
CA CYS A 66 0.76 -1.17 3.78
C CYS A 66 1.23 -1.15 2.33
N LEU A 67 2.41 -0.58 2.11
CA LEU A 67 3.09 -0.59 0.82
C LEU A 67 4.32 -1.48 0.94
N VAL A 68 4.30 -2.61 0.24
CA VAL A 68 5.26 -3.69 0.44
C VAL A 68 5.91 -4.08 -0.89
N ARG A 69 7.22 -4.28 -0.85
CA ARG A 69 7.97 -4.88 -1.95
C ARG A 69 8.86 -5.98 -1.40
N TYR A 70 8.60 -7.22 -1.81
CA TYR A 70 9.45 -8.36 -1.53
C TYR A 70 10.66 -8.40 -2.48
N ASP A 71 11.81 -8.78 -1.96
CA ASP A 71 13.08 -8.76 -2.71
C ASP A 71 13.10 -9.75 -3.88
N ASN A 72 12.30 -10.82 -3.77
CA ASN A 72 12.15 -11.85 -4.79
C ASN A 72 11.08 -11.52 -5.85
N SER A 73 10.38 -10.39 -5.73
CA SER A 73 9.35 -9.99 -6.71
C SER A 73 9.97 -9.33 -7.94
N PRO A 74 9.51 -9.66 -9.17
CA PRO A 74 10.02 -9.02 -10.38
C PRO A 74 9.84 -7.49 -10.32
N ALA A 75 10.89 -6.75 -10.70
CA ALA A 75 10.84 -5.29 -10.80
C ALA A 75 10.12 -4.86 -12.10
N PRO A 76 9.41 -3.70 -12.11
CA PRO A 76 9.08 -2.79 -11.00
C PRO A 76 7.80 -3.22 -10.24
N GLY A 77 7.50 -2.59 -9.10
CA GLY A 77 6.23 -2.84 -8.39
C GLY A 77 6.27 -2.68 -6.87
N THR A 78 5.33 -1.93 -6.30
CA THR A 78 5.00 -1.95 -4.86
C THR A 78 3.56 -2.41 -4.69
N ASN A 79 3.38 -3.46 -3.89
CA ASN A 79 2.06 -4.00 -3.59
C ASN A 79 1.41 -3.19 -2.48
N ILE A 80 0.15 -2.82 -2.68
CA ILE A 80 -0.66 -2.11 -1.70
C ILE A 80 -1.63 -3.09 -1.07
N TRP A 81 -1.56 -3.18 0.26
CA TRP A 81 -2.40 -4.03 1.09
C TRP A 81 -3.18 -3.18 2.10
N VAL A 82 -4.39 -3.61 2.39
CA VAL A 82 -5.29 -2.98 3.38
C VAL A 82 -5.96 -4.06 4.22
N ASP A 83 -6.70 -3.64 5.24
CA ASP A 83 -7.56 -4.53 6.03
C ASP A 83 -8.55 -5.27 5.12
N ALA A 84 -8.65 -6.60 5.26
CA ALA A 84 -9.48 -7.42 4.39
C ALA A 84 -11.00 -7.20 4.55
N SER A 85 -11.43 -6.51 5.61
CA SER A 85 -12.84 -6.16 5.83
C SER A 85 -13.33 -4.99 4.98
N LEU A 86 -12.43 -4.26 4.32
CA LEU A 86 -12.78 -3.11 3.48
C LEU A 86 -13.36 -3.51 2.12
N ASP A 87 -14.29 -2.70 1.62
CA ASP A 87 -14.75 -2.79 0.23
C ASP A 87 -13.60 -2.42 -0.71
N LEU A 88 -13.10 -3.40 -1.48
CA LEU A 88 -11.94 -3.20 -2.33
C LEU A 88 -12.21 -2.18 -3.45
N HIS A 89 -13.43 -2.13 -4.03
CA HIS A 89 -13.74 -1.19 -5.10
C HIS A 89 -13.67 0.25 -4.61
N HIS A 90 -14.29 0.50 -3.45
CA HIS A 90 -14.22 1.80 -2.81
C HIS A 90 -12.79 2.15 -2.38
N THR A 91 -12.07 1.18 -1.82
CA THR A 91 -10.67 1.32 -1.39
C THR A 91 -9.76 1.68 -2.56
N HIS A 92 -9.88 0.99 -3.70
CA HIS A 92 -9.09 1.27 -4.89
C HIS A 92 -9.29 2.72 -5.36
N ALA A 93 -10.53 3.19 -5.43
CA ALA A 93 -10.82 4.56 -5.84
C ALA A 93 -10.22 5.61 -4.88
N ILE A 94 -10.34 5.40 -3.56
CA ILE A 94 -9.75 6.28 -2.55
C ILE A 94 -8.22 6.30 -2.66
N LEU A 95 -7.58 5.13 -2.82
CA LEU A 95 -6.12 5.03 -2.93
C LEU A 95 -5.60 5.74 -4.18
N THR A 96 -6.25 5.53 -5.33
CA THR A 96 -5.86 6.21 -6.58
C THR A 96 -5.90 7.74 -6.43
N ASP A 97 -6.95 8.28 -5.78
CA ASP A 97 -7.07 9.72 -5.56
C ASP A 97 -6.06 10.23 -4.51
N ALA A 98 -5.99 9.59 -3.35
CA ALA A 98 -5.12 10.00 -2.24
C ALA A 98 -3.64 10.00 -2.63
N MET A 99 -3.23 9.00 -3.40
CA MET A 99 -1.85 8.87 -3.88
C MET A 99 -1.62 9.56 -5.24
N ARG A 100 -2.66 10.20 -5.81
CA ARG A 100 -2.63 10.89 -7.12
C ARG A 100 -2.08 10.02 -8.26
N LEU A 101 -2.44 8.74 -8.25
CA LEU A 101 -1.96 7.77 -9.22
C LEU A 101 -2.65 7.97 -10.58
N ARG A 102 -1.86 7.85 -11.65
CA ARG A 102 -2.37 7.81 -13.03
C ARG A 102 -2.49 6.35 -13.46
N ALA A 103 -3.24 6.12 -14.55
CA ALA A 103 -3.46 4.77 -15.06
C ALA A 103 -2.15 4.04 -15.42
N ASP A 104 -1.13 4.75 -15.90
CA ASP A 104 0.19 4.19 -16.25
C ASP A 104 1.08 3.88 -15.03
N ASP A 105 0.71 4.41 -13.86
CA ASP A 105 1.35 4.13 -12.59
C ASP A 105 0.85 2.80 -11.98
N ILE A 106 -0.30 2.29 -12.42
CA ILE A 106 -0.89 1.03 -11.91
C ILE A 106 -0.48 -0.13 -12.83
N LEU A 107 0.28 -1.09 -12.28
CA LEU A 107 0.76 -2.26 -13.01
C LEU A 107 -0.23 -3.41 -12.97
N HIS A 108 -0.89 -3.58 -11.82
CA HIS A 108 -1.85 -4.64 -11.60
C HIS A 108 -2.91 -4.17 -10.60
N VAL A 109 -4.12 -4.69 -10.75
CA VAL A 109 -5.25 -4.48 -9.84
C VAL A 109 -5.76 -5.87 -9.48
N SER A 110 -6.06 -6.07 -8.20
CA SER A 110 -6.53 -7.34 -7.63
C SER A 110 -7.61 -7.99 -8.48
N ASP A 111 -7.53 -9.30 -8.68
CA ASP A 111 -8.55 -10.03 -9.45
C ASP A 111 -9.91 -10.02 -8.74
N LEU A 112 -9.93 -9.85 -7.41
CA LEU A 112 -11.16 -9.66 -6.63
C LEU A 112 -11.92 -8.38 -7.01
N LEU A 113 -11.24 -7.40 -7.61
CA LEU A 113 -11.87 -6.19 -8.17
C LEU A 113 -12.44 -6.40 -9.58
N LYS A 114 -12.10 -7.51 -10.24
CA LYS A 114 -12.61 -7.87 -11.57
C LYS A 114 -13.86 -8.76 -11.48
N GLU A 115 -14.08 -9.39 -10.33
CA GLU A 115 -15.26 -10.20 -10.03
C GLU A 115 -16.42 -9.32 -9.56
N ASN A 116 -16.98 -8.54 -10.48
CA ASN A 116 -18.30 -7.90 -10.33
C ASN A 116 -18.96 -7.68 -11.69
#